data_AF-A0A395ITD1-F1
#
_entry.id   AF-A0A395ITD1-F1
#
_cell.length_a   1.000
_cell.length_b   1.000
_cell.length_c   1.000
_cell.angle_alpha   90.00
_cell.angle_beta   90.00
_cell.angle_gamma   90.00
#
_symmetry.space_group_name_H-M   'P 1'
#
loop_
_entity.id
_entity.type
_entity.pdbx_description
1 polymer ?
#
loop_
_entity_poly.entity_id
_entity_poly.type
_entity_poly.pdbx_seq_one_letter_code
_entity_poly.pdbx_strand_id
1 'polypeptide(L)'
;MPSALPSPTSNVTKFTNCRLLKGESLITQDLWVSSSTGKIIQSQEAFYGQFCVPDETIDLGGRIISPGFIDAQLNGAFGFDFASIPENDGPNSYEVYHHALPFLGPSGANRLASDGTESLGAHVEGPFLAPTRMESILFRFYSPPKSNDLTSLSDCYGASNLLGNIRLYNRRP
;
A
#
# COMPACT_ATOMS: atom_id res chain seq x y z
N MET A 1 14.46 -39.75 -31.80
CA MET A 1 14.48 -38.35 -31.34
C MET A 1 13.04 -37.93 -31.12
N PRO A 2 12.46 -37.97 -29.91
CA PRO A 2 11.13 -37.41 -29.70
C PRO A 2 11.26 -35.88 -29.63
N SER A 3 10.41 -35.25 -30.43
CA SER A 3 10.16 -33.82 -30.58
C SER A 3 9.83 -33.11 -29.27
N ALA A 4 10.44 -31.94 -29.06
CA ALA A 4 10.04 -31.00 -28.01
C ALA A 4 8.58 -30.57 -28.23
N LEU A 5 7.69 -30.96 -27.31
CA LEU A 5 6.35 -30.41 -27.20
C LEU A 5 6.46 -28.92 -26.82
N PRO A 6 5.54 -28.06 -27.27
CA PRO A 6 5.57 -26.64 -26.97
C PRO A 6 5.38 -26.44 -25.46
N SER A 7 6.41 -25.98 -24.75
CA SER A 7 6.22 -25.58 -23.35
C SER A 7 5.41 -24.29 -23.33
N PRO A 8 4.36 -24.17 -22.50
CA PRO A 8 3.68 -22.90 -22.32
C PRO A 8 4.74 -21.91 -21.88
N THR A 9 4.81 -20.75 -22.54
CA THR A 9 5.75 -19.67 -22.21
C THR A 9 5.57 -19.32 -20.73
N SER A 10 6.39 -19.89 -19.87
CA SER A 10 6.60 -19.31 -18.55
C SER A 10 7.13 -17.91 -18.81
N ASN A 11 6.63 -16.91 -18.09
CA ASN A 11 7.25 -15.59 -18.09
C ASN A 11 7.73 -15.42 -16.67
N VAL A 12 8.92 -15.95 -16.40
CA VAL A 12 9.48 -16.12 -15.06
C VAL A 12 10.85 -15.44 -15.00
N THR A 13 10.95 -14.45 -14.13
CA THR A 13 12.22 -13.81 -13.79
C THR A 13 12.75 -14.44 -12.49
N LYS A 14 14.01 -14.87 -12.54
CA LYS A 14 14.76 -15.39 -11.39
C LYS A 14 15.76 -14.35 -10.90
N PHE A 15 15.64 -13.95 -9.64
CA PHE A 15 16.66 -13.18 -8.93
C PHE A 15 17.62 -14.15 -8.24
N THR A 16 18.90 -14.09 -8.60
CA THR A 16 19.94 -14.99 -8.07
C THR A 16 20.96 -14.23 -7.24
N ASN A 17 21.74 -14.97 -6.44
CA ASN A 17 22.80 -14.40 -5.59
C ASN A 17 22.26 -13.26 -4.72
N CYS A 18 21.12 -13.53 -4.07
CA CYS A 18 20.45 -12.57 -3.21
C CYS A 18 20.22 -13.15 -1.82
N ARG A 19 19.98 -12.26 -0.86
CA ARG A 19 19.68 -12.59 0.54
C ARG A 19 18.23 -12.26 0.84
N LEU A 20 17.48 -13.23 1.33
CA LEU A 20 16.08 -13.08 1.72
C LEU A 20 15.97 -13.09 3.25
N LEU A 21 15.16 -12.19 3.81
CA LEU A 21 14.82 -12.25 5.22
C LEU A 21 13.82 -13.39 5.47
N LYS A 22 14.21 -14.37 6.30
CA LYS A 22 13.33 -15.43 6.80
C LYS A 22 13.41 -15.49 8.31
N GLY A 23 12.29 -15.18 8.96
CA GLY A 23 12.29 -14.95 10.41
C GLY A 23 13.23 -13.79 10.74
N GLU A 24 14.25 -14.05 11.55
CA GLU A 24 15.22 -13.06 12.02
C GLU A 24 16.56 -13.12 11.28
N SER A 25 16.68 -13.92 10.21
CA SER A 25 17.96 -14.17 9.53
C SER A 25 17.91 -13.91 8.04
N LEU A 26 19.02 -13.41 7.49
CA LEU A 26 19.24 -13.28 6.06
C LEU A 26 19.81 -14.59 5.51
N ILE A 27 19.10 -15.18 4.56
CA ILE A 27 19.47 -16.45 3.94
C ILE A 27 19.78 -16.22 2.47
N THR A 28 20.93 -16.68 2.01
CA THR A 28 21.25 -16.70 0.57
C THR A 28 20.35 -17.68 -0.14
N GLN A 29 19.42 -17.17 -0.96
CA GLN A 29 18.46 -17.99 -1.68
C GLN A 29 17.90 -17.22 -2.88
N ASP A 30 17.74 -17.90 -4.01
CA ASP A 30 17.09 -17.33 -5.19
C ASP A 30 15.59 -17.08 -4.97
N LEU A 31 15.09 -16.03 -5.62
CA LEU A 31 13.66 -15.68 -5.64
C LEU A 31 13.14 -15.77 -7.07
N TRP A 32 12.00 -16.43 -7.25
CA TRP A 32 11.37 -16.65 -8.56
C TRP A 32 10.04 -15.91 -8.59
N VAL A 33 9.80 -15.13 -9.64
CA VAL A 33 8.59 -14.33 -9.78
C VAL A 33 8.00 -14.56 -11.16
N SER A 34 6.68 -14.80 -11.21
CA SER A 34 5.93 -14.78 -12.46
C SER A 34 5.80 -13.34 -12.92
N SER A 35 6.48 -12.97 -13.99
CA SER A 35 6.45 -11.63 -14.57
C SER A 35 5.08 -11.31 -15.19
N SER A 36 4.28 -12.33 -15.53
CA SER A 36 2.90 -12.15 -15.99
C SER A 36 1.90 -11.84 -14.86
N THR A 37 2.14 -12.31 -13.64
CA THR A 37 1.19 -12.16 -12.52
C THR A 37 1.72 -11.34 -11.34
N GLY A 38 3.02 -11.03 -11.31
CA GLY A 38 3.71 -10.41 -10.17
C GLY A 38 3.85 -11.30 -8.93
N LYS A 39 3.46 -12.58 -9.01
CA LYS A 39 3.46 -13.49 -7.85
C LYS A 39 4.80 -14.19 -7.67
N ILE A 40 5.23 -14.31 -6.42
CA ILE A 40 6.37 -15.14 -6.03
C ILE A 40 5.99 -16.62 -6.24
N ILE A 41 6.86 -17.37 -6.90
CA ILE A 41 6.69 -18.80 -7.21
C ILE A 41 7.56 -19.63 -6.25
N GLN A 42 7.04 -20.76 -5.77
CA GLN A 42 7.83 -21.71 -4.98
C GLN A 42 8.80 -22.49 -5.87
N SER A 43 10.09 -22.41 -5.55
CA SER A 43 11.19 -22.96 -6.35
C SER A 43 11.19 -24.50 -6.48
N GLN A 44 10.62 -25.23 -5.51
CA GLN A 44 10.57 -26.70 -5.54
C GLN A 44 9.48 -27.25 -6.47
N GLU A 45 8.33 -26.59 -6.59
CA GLU A 45 7.25 -27.03 -7.49
C GLU A 45 7.52 -26.65 -8.96
N ALA A 46 8.10 -25.46 -9.19
CA ALA A 46 8.44 -24.99 -10.53
C ALA A 46 9.48 -25.91 -11.21
N PHE A 47 10.50 -26.35 -10.48
CA PHE A 47 11.63 -27.09 -11.04
C PHE A 47 11.33 -28.60 -11.23
N TYR A 48 10.65 -29.25 -10.26
CA TYR A 48 10.40 -30.70 -10.32
C TYR A 48 9.03 -31.08 -10.89
N GLY A 49 8.02 -30.22 -10.77
CA GLY A 49 6.65 -30.50 -11.24
C GLY A 49 6.35 -30.00 -12.64
N GLN A 50 7.00 -28.90 -13.07
CA GLN A 50 6.66 -28.20 -14.32
C GLN A 50 7.83 -28.02 -15.31
N PHE A 51 9.05 -28.47 -14.97
CA PHE A 51 10.26 -28.21 -15.78
C PHE A 51 10.42 -26.73 -16.18
N CYS A 52 10.05 -25.81 -15.28
CA CYS A 52 10.15 -24.38 -15.50
C CYS A 52 11.63 -23.95 -15.44
N VAL A 53 12.13 -23.45 -16.57
CA VAL A 53 13.39 -22.70 -16.64
C VAL A 53 13.06 -21.20 -16.65
N PRO A 54 13.84 -20.38 -15.94
CA PRO A 54 13.61 -18.94 -15.94
C PRO A 54 13.94 -18.35 -17.31
N ASP A 55 13.09 -17.46 -17.79
CA ASP A 55 13.29 -16.72 -19.05
C ASP A 55 14.38 -15.65 -18.89
N GLU A 56 14.43 -15.07 -17.70
CA GLU A 56 15.39 -14.05 -17.32
C GLU A 56 16.02 -14.39 -15.97
N THR A 57 17.34 -14.20 -15.86
CA THR A 57 18.05 -14.34 -14.59
C THR A 57 18.84 -13.07 -14.30
N ILE A 58 18.56 -12.48 -13.13
CA ILE A 58 19.16 -11.23 -12.67
C ILE A 58 20.02 -11.54 -11.43
N ASP A 59 21.34 -11.35 -11.56
CA ASP A 59 22.28 -11.47 -10.44
C ASP A 59 22.25 -10.19 -9.59
N LEU A 60 21.94 -10.32 -8.30
CA LEU A 60 21.86 -9.18 -7.38
C LEU A 60 23.15 -8.93 -6.60
N GLY A 61 24.24 -9.65 -6.85
CA GLY A 61 25.57 -9.36 -6.29
C GLY A 61 25.63 -9.48 -4.77
N GLY A 62 24.87 -10.39 -4.17
CA GLY A 62 24.76 -10.58 -2.72
C GLY A 62 23.88 -9.54 -2.02
N ARG A 63 23.10 -8.73 -2.74
CA ARG A 63 22.17 -7.75 -2.14
C ARG A 63 20.96 -8.43 -1.48
N ILE A 64 20.28 -7.66 -0.65
CA ILE A 64 19.06 -8.10 0.04
C ILE A 64 17.86 -7.78 -0.85
N ILE A 65 16.91 -8.72 -0.94
CA ILE A 65 15.56 -8.44 -1.42
C ILE A 65 14.65 -8.38 -0.21
N SER A 66 13.87 -7.31 -0.11
CA SER A 66 12.77 -7.19 0.84
C SER A 66 11.43 -7.13 0.09
N PRO A 67 10.31 -7.42 0.78
CA PRO A 67 9.02 -6.92 0.33
C PRO A 67 9.08 -5.40 0.11
N GLY A 68 8.21 -4.89 -0.76
CA GLY A 68 7.98 -3.45 -0.87
C GLY A 68 7.56 -2.88 0.49
N PHE A 69 8.02 -1.67 0.80
CA PHE A 69 7.66 -1.02 2.05
C PHE A 69 6.18 -0.62 2.06
N ILE A 70 5.56 -0.74 3.23
CA ILE A 70 4.20 -0.27 3.49
C ILE A 70 4.33 0.92 4.43
N ASP A 71 4.00 2.10 3.94
CA ASP A 71 3.87 3.29 4.77
C ASP A 71 2.44 3.39 5.30
N ALA A 72 2.29 3.30 6.61
CA ALA A 72 0.99 3.29 7.27
C ALA A 72 0.50 4.70 7.64
N GLN A 73 1.40 5.69 7.68
CA GLN A 73 1.09 7.06 8.07
C GLN A 73 1.93 8.03 7.28
N LEU A 74 1.27 8.72 6.34
CA LEU A 74 1.92 9.63 5.42
C LEU A 74 1.25 11.00 5.52
N ASN A 75 2.04 12.02 5.84
CA ASN A 75 1.56 13.39 6.05
C ASN A 75 1.62 14.25 4.78
N GLY A 76 2.26 13.75 3.71
CA GLY A 76 2.34 14.45 2.43
C GLY A 76 3.00 13.61 1.35
N ALA A 77 2.65 13.84 0.09
CA ALA A 77 3.23 13.18 -1.09
C ALA A 77 3.20 14.09 -2.31
N PHE A 78 4.11 13.87 -3.26
CA PHE A 78 4.16 14.62 -4.54
C PHE A 78 4.19 16.15 -4.40
N GLY A 79 4.79 16.67 -3.32
CA GLY A 79 4.85 18.10 -3.03
C GLY A 79 3.56 18.68 -2.42
N PHE A 80 2.59 17.83 -2.09
CA PHE A 80 1.39 18.18 -1.35
C PHE A 80 1.54 17.82 0.13
N ASP A 81 1.21 18.76 1.02
CA ASP A 81 1.18 18.57 2.47
C ASP A 81 -0.28 18.46 2.94
N PHE A 82 -0.67 17.28 3.44
CA PHE A 82 -2.03 17.00 3.93
C PHE A 82 -2.35 17.73 5.24
N ALA A 83 -1.34 18.31 5.92
CA ALA A 83 -1.52 19.10 7.13
C ALA A 83 -1.70 20.61 6.85
N SER A 84 -1.53 21.06 5.59
CA SER A 84 -1.63 22.47 5.24
C SER A 84 -3.08 22.87 4.90
N ILE A 85 -3.62 23.86 5.63
CA ILE A 85 -4.87 24.55 5.27
C ILE A 85 -4.49 25.85 4.56
N PRO A 86 -5.00 26.13 3.36
CA PRO A 86 -4.83 27.44 2.72
C PRO A 86 -5.36 28.55 3.64
N GLU A 87 -4.59 29.64 3.83
CA GLU A 87 -4.92 30.72 4.79
C GLU A 87 -6.30 31.38 4.58
N ASN A 88 -6.90 31.22 3.38
CA ASN A 88 -8.19 31.76 3.01
C ASN A 88 -9.38 30.89 3.43
N ASP A 89 -9.14 29.62 3.78
CA ASP A 89 -10.17 28.71 4.24
C ASP A 89 -10.10 28.66 5.77
N GLY A 90 -11.20 29.00 6.43
CA GLY A 90 -11.22 29.05 7.90
C GLY A 90 -10.75 27.75 8.55
N PRO A 91 -10.30 27.77 9.83
CA PRO A 91 -9.66 26.64 10.53
C PRO A 91 -10.49 25.35 10.65
N ASN A 92 -11.75 25.37 10.19
CA ASN A 92 -12.69 24.25 10.20
C ASN A 92 -13.12 23.82 8.79
N SER A 93 -12.39 24.20 7.73
CA SER A 93 -12.71 23.71 6.38
C SER A 93 -12.27 22.25 6.28
N TYR A 94 -13.23 21.38 6.01
CA TYR A 94 -12.99 19.97 5.73
C TYR A 94 -12.45 19.74 4.31
N GLU A 95 -12.24 20.83 3.55
CA GLU A 95 -11.93 20.81 2.12
C GLU A 95 -10.65 20.04 1.80
N VAL A 96 -9.65 20.10 2.69
CA VAL A 96 -8.43 19.29 2.55
C VAL A 96 -8.74 17.81 2.42
N TYR A 97 -9.67 17.27 3.22
CA TYR A 97 -10.07 15.87 3.16
C TYR A 97 -10.89 15.57 1.90
N HIS A 98 -11.86 16.42 1.58
CA HIS A 98 -12.68 16.23 0.36
C HIS A 98 -11.84 16.25 -0.92
N HIS A 99 -10.77 17.04 -0.94
CA HIS A 99 -9.87 17.14 -2.08
C HIS A 99 -8.80 16.03 -2.09
N ALA A 100 -8.21 15.67 -0.95
CA ALA A 100 -7.11 14.71 -0.88
C ALA A 100 -7.57 13.24 -0.96
N LEU A 101 -8.63 12.87 -0.23
CA LEU A 101 -9.07 11.48 -0.08
C LEU A 101 -9.41 10.76 -1.39
N PRO A 102 -9.99 11.43 -2.41
CA PRO A 102 -10.19 10.81 -3.73
C PRO A 102 -8.90 10.29 -4.39
N PHE A 103 -7.75 10.89 -4.09
CA PHE A 103 -6.45 10.46 -4.64
C PHE A 103 -5.76 9.38 -3.79
N LEU A 104 -6.17 9.24 -2.53
CA LEU A 104 -5.61 8.26 -1.58
C LEU A 104 -6.42 6.97 -1.52
N GLY A 105 -7.52 6.88 -2.28
CA GLY A 105 -8.32 5.68 -2.40
C GLY A 105 -7.52 4.45 -2.88
N PRO A 106 -8.01 3.22 -2.64
CA PRO A 106 -7.35 2.03 -3.13
C PRO A 106 -7.21 2.05 -4.65
N SER A 107 -5.99 1.94 -5.18
CA SER A 107 -5.73 1.99 -6.63
C SER A 107 -5.72 0.61 -7.29
N GLY A 108 -5.62 -0.47 -6.49
CA GLY A 108 -5.26 -1.81 -6.94
C GLY A 108 -6.38 -2.82 -7.16
N ALA A 109 -7.56 -2.41 -7.68
CA ALA A 109 -8.68 -3.36 -7.89
C ALA A 109 -8.28 -4.57 -8.76
N ASN A 110 -7.38 -4.36 -9.72
CA ASN A 110 -6.90 -5.38 -10.66
C ASN A 110 -5.54 -5.98 -10.29
N ARG A 111 -4.82 -5.40 -9.29
CA ARG A 111 -3.48 -5.81 -8.85
C ARG A 111 -2.52 -6.09 -10.01
N LEU A 112 -2.34 -5.11 -10.88
CA LEU A 112 -1.50 -5.25 -12.06
C LEU A 112 -0.03 -5.06 -11.68
N ALA A 113 0.79 -6.08 -11.93
CA ALA A 113 2.21 -6.05 -11.59
C ALA A 113 2.98 -4.89 -12.28
N SER A 114 2.48 -4.40 -13.42
CA SER A 114 3.05 -3.28 -14.16
C SER A 114 2.93 -1.92 -13.45
N ASP A 115 1.96 -1.79 -12.54
CA ASP A 115 1.60 -0.50 -11.95
C ASP A 115 2.49 -0.16 -10.73
N GLY A 116 3.26 -1.14 -10.25
CA GLY A 116 4.21 -0.98 -9.17
C GLY A 116 3.53 -0.90 -7.80
N THR A 117 3.75 0.20 -7.09
CA THR A 117 3.19 0.42 -5.74
C THR A 117 1.75 0.91 -5.83
N GLU A 118 0.86 0.32 -5.04
CA GLU A 118 -0.56 0.67 -5.02
C GLU A 118 -0.94 1.31 -3.67
N SER A 119 -1.89 2.25 -3.68
CA SER A 119 -2.53 2.71 -2.45
C SER A 119 -3.47 1.63 -1.93
N LEU A 120 -3.45 1.40 -0.61
CA LEU A 120 -4.39 0.52 0.10
C LEU A 120 -5.60 1.29 0.67
N GLY A 121 -5.62 2.61 0.55
CA GLY A 121 -6.60 3.51 1.15
C GLY A 121 -5.96 4.49 2.13
N ALA A 122 -6.76 5.45 2.61
CA ALA A 122 -6.30 6.49 3.53
C ALA A 122 -6.48 6.08 5.00
N HIS A 123 -5.41 6.25 5.79
CA HIS A 123 -5.51 6.37 7.25
C HIS A 123 -5.68 7.84 7.59
N VAL A 124 -6.80 8.22 8.19
CA VAL A 124 -7.07 9.61 8.57
C VAL A 124 -6.94 9.77 10.08
N GLU A 125 -5.99 10.60 10.51
CA GLU A 125 -5.76 10.93 11.92
C GLU A 125 -6.38 12.30 12.25
N GLY A 126 -7.41 12.30 13.10
CA GLY A 126 -8.18 13.51 13.43
C GLY A 126 -9.15 13.95 12.32
N PRO A 127 -9.99 14.98 12.58
CA PRO A 127 -9.87 15.95 13.68
C PRO A 127 -10.51 15.52 15.00
N PHE A 128 -11.23 14.39 15.03
CA PHE A 128 -11.96 13.88 16.20
C PHE A 128 -11.04 13.20 17.24
N LEU A 129 -10.00 13.91 17.70
CA LEU A 129 -9.05 13.44 18.71
C LEU A 129 -9.44 13.94 20.10
N ALA A 130 -9.03 13.22 21.14
CA ALA A 130 -9.19 13.69 22.52
C ALA A 130 -8.30 14.94 22.75
N PRO A 131 -8.84 16.06 23.28
CA PRO A 131 -8.06 17.29 23.48
C PRO A 131 -6.80 17.09 24.32
N THR A 132 -6.82 16.17 25.28
CA THR A 132 -5.70 15.87 26.17
C THR A 132 -4.56 15.09 25.51
N ARG A 133 -4.76 14.58 24.30
CA ARG A 133 -3.77 13.83 23.52
C ARG A 133 -3.40 14.52 22.21
N MET A 134 -3.85 15.77 22.03
CA MET A 134 -3.58 16.55 20.84
C MET A 134 -2.34 17.41 21.08
N GLU A 135 -1.37 17.30 20.18
CA GLU A 135 -0.21 18.20 20.16
C GLU A 135 -0.69 19.66 20.02
N SER A 136 -0.03 20.59 20.70
CA SER A 136 -0.44 22.01 20.75
C SER A 136 -0.64 22.64 19.36
N ILE A 137 0.14 22.22 18.36
CA ILE A 137 0.07 22.72 16.99
C ILE A 137 -1.18 22.22 16.25
N LEU A 138 -1.71 21.07 16.65
CA LEU A 138 -2.89 20.45 16.06
C LEU A 138 -4.20 21.01 16.65
N PHE A 139 -4.15 21.79 17.73
CA PHE A 139 -5.35 22.35 18.36
C PHE A 139 -6.18 23.24 17.42
N ARG A 140 -5.53 23.85 16.42
CA ARG A 140 -6.22 24.63 15.38
C ARG A 140 -7.12 23.77 14.48
N PHE A 141 -6.89 22.46 14.43
CA PHE A 141 -7.65 21.49 13.66
C PHE A 141 -8.65 20.72 14.53
N TYR A 142 -8.75 21.03 15.82
CA TYR A 142 -9.68 20.35 16.71
C TYR A 142 -11.13 20.66 16.31
N SER A 143 -11.84 19.62 15.89
CA SER A 143 -13.27 19.70 15.59
C SER A 143 -13.99 18.58 16.36
N PRO A 144 -14.65 18.87 17.49
CA PRO A 144 -15.42 17.86 18.20
C PRO A 144 -16.62 17.42 17.35
N PRO A 145 -17.05 16.16 17.47
CA PRO A 145 -18.27 15.72 16.80
C PRO A 145 -19.46 16.55 17.30
N LYS A 146 -20.30 17.01 16.37
CA LYS A 146 -21.49 17.84 16.66
C LYS A 146 -22.65 17.01 17.20
N SER A 147 -22.59 15.70 17.02
CA SER A 147 -23.63 14.72 17.33
C SER A 147 -22.99 13.36 17.66
N ASN A 148 -23.75 12.47 18.29
CA ASN A 148 -23.31 11.10 18.60
C ASN A 148 -23.53 10.12 17.44
N ASP A 149 -23.78 10.61 16.23
CA ASP A 149 -23.97 9.81 15.02
C ASP A 149 -22.80 10.01 14.03
N LEU A 150 -22.86 9.32 12.89
CA LEU A 150 -21.80 9.38 11.86
C LEU A 150 -21.91 10.63 10.95
N THR A 151 -22.82 11.57 11.23
CA THR A 151 -22.99 12.76 10.36
C THR A 151 -21.76 13.66 10.42
N SER A 152 -21.17 13.84 11.60
CA SER A 152 -19.93 14.61 11.76
C SER A 152 -18.77 14.03 10.95
N LEU A 153 -18.70 12.69 10.81
CA LEU A 153 -17.71 12.01 9.96
C LEU A 153 -17.99 12.23 8.48
N SER A 154 -19.26 12.17 8.07
CA SER A 154 -19.67 12.40 6.68
C SER A 154 -19.42 13.84 6.24
N ASP A 155 -19.68 14.81 7.11
CA ASP A 155 -19.38 16.22 6.86
C ASP A 155 -17.86 16.44 6.73
N CYS A 156 -17.09 15.78 7.60
CA CYS A 156 -15.63 15.92 7.68
C CYS A 156 -14.89 15.28 6.52
N TYR A 157 -15.20 14.03 6.21
CA TYR A 157 -14.43 13.28 5.22
C TYR A 157 -15.14 13.15 3.88
N GLY A 158 -16.43 13.49 3.80
CA GLY A 158 -17.26 13.24 2.64
C GLY A 158 -17.87 11.84 2.67
N ALA A 159 -19.20 11.78 2.51
CA ALA A 159 -19.95 10.53 2.53
C ALA A 159 -19.46 9.51 1.48
N SER A 160 -19.04 9.98 0.30
CA SER A 160 -18.46 9.11 -0.75
C SER A 160 -17.13 8.50 -0.33
N ASN A 161 -16.27 9.24 0.38
CA ASN A 161 -14.98 8.76 0.84
C ASN A 161 -15.12 7.71 1.95
N LEU A 162 -16.15 7.81 2.80
CA LEU A 162 -16.47 6.80 3.82
C LEU A 162 -16.88 5.44 3.24
N LEU A 163 -17.30 5.40 1.97
CA LEU A 163 -17.72 4.17 1.29
C LEU A 163 -16.57 3.46 0.56
N GLY A 164 -15.50 4.17 0.22
CA GLY A 164 -14.46 3.64 -0.68
C GLY A 164 -13.01 3.96 -0.32
N ASN A 165 -12.75 5.13 0.25
CA ASN A 165 -11.38 5.65 0.44
C ASN A 165 -10.88 5.51 1.88
N ILE A 166 -11.81 5.53 2.85
CA ILE A 166 -11.54 5.37 4.28
C ILE A 166 -12.17 4.09 4.78
N ARG A 167 -11.47 3.37 5.67
CA ARG A 167 -12.05 2.28 6.46
C ARG A 167 -12.16 2.70 7.92
N LEU A 168 -13.37 2.63 8.46
CA LEU A 168 -13.63 2.87 9.89
C LEU A 168 -13.39 1.59 10.68
N TYR A 169 -12.44 1.64 11.60
CA TYR A 169 -12.19 0.56 12.56
C TYR A 169 -12.64 1.01 13.94
N ASN A 170 -13.64 0.34 14.49
CA ASN A 170 -14.04 0.54 15.88
C ASN A 170 -13.49 -0.61 16.74
N ARG A 171 -12.99 -0.28 17.93
CA ARG A 171 -12.68 -1.30 18.93
C ARG A 171 -14.03 -1.88 19.36
N ARG A 172 -14.20 -3.21 19.25
CA ARG A 172 -15.39 -3.84 19.83
C ARG A 172 -15.46 -3.46 21.32
N PRO A 173 -16.65 -3.14 21.85
CA PRO A 173 -16.83 -2.78 23.25
C PRO A 173 -16.29 -3.86 24.19
#